data_AF-U7ULQ2-F1
#
_entry.id   AF-U7ULQ2-F1
#
_cell.length_a   1.000
_cell.length_b   1.000
_cell.length_c   1.000
_cell.angle_alpha   90.00
_cell.angle_beta   90.00
_cell.angle_gamma   90.00
#
_symmetry.space_group_name_H-M   'P 1'
#
loop_
_entity.id
_entity.type
_entity.pdbx_description
1 polymer ?
#
loop_
_entity_poly.entity_id
_entity_poly.type
_entity_poly.pdbx_seq_one_letter_code
_entity_poly.pdbx_strand_id
1 'polypeptide(L)'
;MVISLKGEGNAGDNGGEKGDLYVYVNVKEDKIFKRSGNNIYIELPITYSDAVLGGKIKVPTLTSIVDYDIPAGTSSGTTFKIKGEGVPFIKREAKGDLYFRVDIHVPRKISDEEREILEKLRLHEGKEITKERKTFFDKVKEIFE
;
A
#
# COMPACT_ATOMS: atom_id res chain seq x y z
N MET A 1 20.27 -7.93 -5.06
CA MET A 1 21.31 -6.95 -5.49
C MET A 1 22.66 -7.66 -5.44
N VAL A 2 23.58 -7.37 -6.36
CA VAL A 2 24.94 -7.96 -6.36
C VAL A 2 25.96 -6.86 -6.08
N ILE A 3 26.87 -7.11 -5.16
CA ILE A 3 28.02 -6.24 -4.87
C ILE A 3 29.27 -7.01 -5.30
N SER A 4 30.06 -6.41 -6.20
CA SER A 4 31.34 -6.97 -6.66
C SER A 4 32.50 -6.32 -5.91
N LEU A 5 33.34 -7.13 -5.27
CA LEU A 5 34.56 -6.70 -4.60
C LEU A 5 35.76 -7.25 -5.38
N LYS A 6 36.51 -6.35 -6.00
CA LYS A 6 37.63 -6.72 -6.86
C LYS A 6 38.82 -7.21 -6.05
N GLY A 7 39.43 -8.33 -6.44
CA GLY A 7 40.61 -8.89 -5.77
C GLY A 7 40.38 -9.45 -4.36
N GLU A 8 39.13 -9.50 -3.91
CA GLU A 8 38.71 -10.08 -2.62
C GLU A 8 38.26 -11.55 -2.76
N GLY A 9 38.41 -12.13 -3.95
CA GLY A 9 38.19 -13.54 -4.21
C GLY A 9 39.38 -14.40 -3.84
N ASN A 10 39.32 -15.67 -4.25
CA ASN A 10 40.38 -16.64 -3.97
C ASN A 10 41.71 -16.22 -4.62
N ALA A 11 42.83 -16.64 -4.02
CA ALA A 11 44.15 -16.44 -4.59
C ALA A 11 44.26 -17.11 -5.96
N GLY A 12 44.93 -16.44 -6.91
CA GLY A 12 45.22 -17.00 -8.22
C GLY A 12 46.36 -18.02 -8.17
N ASP A 13 46.34 -19.00 -9.07
CA ASP A 13 47.39 -20.00 -9.19
C ASP A 13 48.69 -19.38 -9.76
N ASN A 14 49.85 -19.96 -9.39
CA ASN A 14 51.18 -19.58 -9.90
C ASN A 14 51.54 -18.08 -9.78
N GLY A 15 51.11 -17.42 -8.70
CA GLY A 15 51.34 -15.98 -8.51
C GLY A 15 50.39 -15.09 -9.29
N GLY A 16 49.31 -15.66 -9.84
CA GLY A 16 48.22 -14.92 -10.47
C GLY A 16 47.47 -14.02 -9.49
N GLU A 17 46.83 -13.00 -10.03
CA GLU A 17 46.01 -12.07 -9.24
C GLU A 17 44.84 -12.79 -8.56
N LYS A 18 44.40 -12.24 -7.42
CA LYS A 18 43.21 -12.74 -6.73
C LYS A 18 41.96 -12.54 -7.60
N GLY A 19 41.04 -13.50 -7.52
CA GLY A 19 39.73 -13.36 -8.16
C GLY A 19 38.84 -12.31 -7.48
N ASP A 20 37.58 -12.22 -7.94
CA ASP A 20 36.60 -11.28 -7.41
C ASP A 20 35.57 -11.97 -6.50
N LEU A 21 35.11 -11.27 -5.47
CA LEU A 21 34.04 -11.71 -4.60
C LEU A 21 32.71 -11.08 -5.01
N TYR A 22 31.71 -11.92 -5.29
CA TYR A 22 30.34 -11.49 -5.59
C TYR A 22 29.43 -11.74 -4.38
N VAL A 23 28.93 -10.66 -3.78
CA VAL A 23 27.99 -10.74 -2.65
C VAL A 23 26.57 -10.55 -3.16
N TYR A 24 25.74 -11.57 -2.99
CA TYR A 24 24.32 -11.53 -3.32
C TYR A 24 23.52 -11.10 -2.08
N VAL A 25 22.93 -9.91 -2.15
CA VAL A 25 22.04 -9.39 -1.12
C VAL A 25 20.59 -9.74 -1.47
N ASN A 26 19.98 -10.54 -0.60
CA ASN A 26 18.57 -10.89 -0.63
C ASN A 26 17.86 -10.21 0.55
N VAL A 27 16.79 -9.48 0.25
CA VAL A 27 15.97 -8.82 1.28
C VAL A 27 14.83 -9.77 1.63
N LYS A 28 14.67 -10.05 2.92
CA LYS A 28 13.56 -10.86 3.42
C LYS A 28 12.24 -10.10 3.25
N GLU A 29 11.18 -10.81 2.87
CA GLU A 29 9.84 -10.24 2.78
C GLU A 29 9.34 -9.77 4.15
N ASP A 30 8.74 -8.58 4.17
CA ASP A 30 8.07 -8.02 5.33
C ASP A 30 6.55 -8.21 5.23
N LYS A 31 5.85 -8.28 6.37
CA LYS A 31 4.40 -8.51 6.41
C LYS A 31 3.59 -7.28 6.01
N ILE A 32 4.15 -6.09 6.22
CA ILE A 32 3.48 -4.80 6.03
C ILE A 32 4.06 -4.13 4.79
N PHE A 33 5.38 -4.06 4.69
CA PHE A 33 6.07 -3.31 3.65
C PHE A 33 6.43 -4.18 2.44
N LYS A 34 5.77 -3.94 1.31
CA LYS A 34 6.13 -4.55 0.03
C LYS A 34 7.00 -3.59 -0.77
N ARG A 35 8.22 -4.03 -1.10
CA ARG A 35 9.16 -3.23 -1.89
C ARG A 35 9.06 -3.60 -3.38
N SER A 36 8.88 -2.59 -4.24
CA SER A 36 9.05 -2.73 -5.69
C SER A 36 10.01 -1.66 -6.19
N GLY A 37 11.20 -2.09 -6.62
CA GLY A 37 12.31 -1.19 -6.97
C GLY A 37 12.75 -0.35 -5.77
N ASN A 38 12.55 0.97 -5.88
CA ASN A 38 12.83 1.94 -4.80
C ASN A 38 11.56 2.39 -4.06
N ASN A 39 10.38 1.97 -4.51
CA ASN A 39 9.12 2.34 -3.90
C ASN A 39 8.66 1.30 -2.88
N ILE A 40 7.88 1.77 -1.91
CA ILE A 40 7.30 0.96 -0.85
C ILE A 40 5.78 0.99 -1.00
N TYR A 41 5.15 -0.15 -0.77
CA TYR A 41 3.71 -0.34 -0.87
C TYR A 41 3.20 -0.96 0.42
N ILE A 42 2.15 -0.36 0.97
CA ILE A 42 1.46 -0.87 2.16
C ILE A 42 -0.06 -0.86 1.93
N GLU A 43 -0.77 -1.70 2.67
CA GLU A 43 -2.23 -1.66 2.77
C GLU A 43 -2.60 -1.15 4.16
N LEU A 44 -3.46 -0.12 4.21
CA LEU A 44 -3.84 0.53 5.46
C LEU A 44 -5.36 0.43 5.66
N PRO A 45 -5.82 -0.29 6.69
CA PRO A 45 -7.24 -0.32 7.00
C PRO A 45 -7.70 1.03 7.58
N ILE A 46 -8.81 1.56 7.08
CA ILE A 46 -9.47 2.78 7.57
C ILE A 46 -10.92 2.50 7.96
N THR A 47 -11.51 3.34 8.81
CA THR A 47 -12.93 3.19 9.17
C THR A 47 -13.83 3.72 8.05
N TYR A 48 -15.08 3.26 8.02
CA TYR A 48 -16.09 3.80 7.10
C TYR A 48 -16.31 5.31 7.32
N SER A 49 -16.30 5.75 8.57
CA SER A 49 -16.40 7.17 8.91
C SER A 49 -15.25 8.00 8.33
N ASP A 50 -14.01 7.53 8.43
CA ASP A 50 -12.85 8.23 7.85
C ASP A 50 -12.94 8.30 6.32
N ALA A 51 -13.41 7.23 5.68
CA ALA A 51 -13.60 7.19 4.23
C ALA A 51 -14.65 8.21 3.76
N VAL A 52 -15.79 8.29 4.46
CA VAL A 52 -16.90 9.17 4.08
C VAL A 52 -16.61 10.63 4.45
N LEU A 53 -16.19 10.89 5.69
CA LEU A 53 -16.04 12.24 6.24
C LEU A 53 -14.66 12.84 5.96
N GLY A 54 -13.68 12.01 5.57
CA GLY A 54 -12.28 12.39 5.60
C GLY A 54 -11.75 12.45 7.03
N GLY A 55 -10.46 12.76 7.17
CA GLY A 55 -9.85 12.91 8.49
C GLY A 55 -8.36 12.66 8.48
N LYS A 56 -7.77 12.76 9.68
CA LYS A 56 -6.35 12.49 9.90
C LYS A 56 -6.13 11.04 10.27
N ILE A 57 -5.33 10.35 9.48
CA ILE A 57 -4.87 8.99 9.76
C ILE A 57 -3.36 8.95 9.97
N LYS A 58 -2.88 7.89 10.61
CA LYS A 58 -1.45 7.63 10.80
C LYS A 58 -0.96 6.62 9.77
N VAL A 59 0.02 7.02 8.98
CA VAL A 59 0.64 6.18 7.94
C VAL A 59 2.03 5.76 8.42
N PRO A 60 2.32 4.46 8.57
CA PRO A 60 3.66 4.00 8.90
C PRO A 60 4.57 4.07 7.68
N THR A 61 5.75 4.67 7.85
CA THR A 61 6.86 4.66 6.88
C THR A 61 7.97 3.75 7.36
N LEU A 62 9.06 3.62 6.58
CA LEU A 62 10.21 2.81 7.00
C LEU A 62 10.97 3.41 8.19
N THR A 63 10.78 4.69 8.50
CA THR A 63 11.54 5.42 9.53
C THR A 63 10.67 6.00 10.63
N SER A 64 9.45 6.41 10.32
CA SER A 64 8.57 7.10 11.25
C SER A 64 7.10 6.86 10.92
N ILE A 65 6.20 7.35 11.78
CA ILE A 65 4.77 7.41 11.50
C ILE A 65 4.45 8.86 11.16
N VAL A 66 3.76 9.08 10.05
CA VAL A 66 3.36 10.41 9.58
C VAL A 66 1.85 10.55 9.61
N ASP A 67 1.36 11.74 9.95
CA ASP A 67 -0.05 12.07 9.84
C ASP A 67 -0.39 12.39 8.37
N TYR A 68 -1.50 11.85 7.87
CA TYR A 68 -1.99 12.09 6.52
C TYR A 68 -3.47 12.46 6.55
N ASP A 69 -3.82 13.56 5.89
CA ASP A 69 -5.21 14.02 5.73
C ASP A 69 -5.85 13.28 4.54
N ILE A 70 -6.74 12.32 4.85
CA ILE A 70 -7.57 11.65 3.85
C ILE A 70 -8.74 12.56 3.44
N PRO A 71 -8.96 12.76 2.13
CA PRO A 71 -10.13 13.49 1.63
C PRO A 71 -11.45 12.79 1.94
N ALA A 72 -12.51 13.57 2.16
CA ALA A 72 -13.86 13.05 2.24
C ALA A 72 -14.27 12.34 0.93
N GLY A 73 -15.09 11.29 1.04
CA GLY A 73 -15.50 10.48 -0.11
C GLY A 73 -14.38 9.58 -0.68
N THR A 74 -13.39 9.22 0.14
CA THR A 74 -12.33 8.30 -0.28
C THR A 74 -12.88 6.88 -0.43
N SER A 75 -12.72 6.32 -1.63
CA SER A 75 -13.19 4.96 -1.94
C SER A 75 -12.21 3.90 -1.46
N SER A 76 -12.71 2.71 -1.10
CA SER A 76 -11.85 1.57 -0.80
C SER A 76 -10.99 1.21 -2.02
N GLY A 77 -9.72 0.87 -1.79
CA GLY A 77 -8.73 0.59 -2.83
C GLY A 77 -8.05 1.82 -3.43
N THR A 78 -8.45 3.04 -3.03
CA THR A 78 -7.72 4.26 -3.42
C THR A 78 -6.28 4.17 -2.95
N THR A 79 -5.34 4.56 -3.80
CA THR A 79 -3.92 4.58 -3.47
C THR A 79 -3.43 6.01 -3.40
N PHE A 80 -2.81 6.35 -2.27
CA PHE A 80 -2.19 7.64 -2.03
C PHE A 80 -0.67 7.52 -2.04
N LYS A 81 0.01 8.66 -2.16
CA LYS A 81 1.45 8.71 -2.29
C LYS A 81 2.07 9.71 -1.31
N ILE A 82 3.07 9.24 -0.57
CA ILE A 82 3.95 10.06 0.26
C ILE A 82 5.32 10.10 -0.41
N LYS A 83 5.68 11.30 -0.90
CA LYS A 83 6.92 11.49 -1.66
C LYS A 83 8.14 11.32 -0.77
N GLY A 84 9.17 10.63 -1.26
CA GLY A 84 10.46 10.50 -0.57
C GLY A 84 10.51 9.52 0.61
N GLU A 85 9.40 8.83 0.91
CA GLU A 85 9.31 7.83 1.98
C GLU A 85 9.60 6.38 1.51
N GLY A 86 10.19 6.23 0.32
CA GLY A 86 10.70 4.96 -0.20
C GLY A 86 12.17 4.69 0.16
N VAL A 87 12.79 3.77 -0.57
CA VAL A 87 14.18 3.36 -0.36
C VAL A 87 15.15 4.26 -1.15
N PRO A 88 16.31 4.64 -0.59
CA PRO A 88 17.34 5.40 -1.29
C PRO A 88 17.80 4.77 -2.60
N PHE A 89 18.09 5.61 -3.60
CA PHE A 89 18.74 5.18 -4.83
C PHE A 89 20.23 4.93 -4.61
N ILE A 90 20.77 3.88 -5.26
CA ILE A 90 22.20 3.61 -5.21
C ILE A 90 22.93 4.75 -5.92
N LYS A 91 23.85 5.44 -5.22
CA LYS A 91 24.65 6.58 -5.72
C LYS A 91 23.87 7.86 -6.04
N ARG A 92 22.64 8.03 -5.53
CA ARG A 92 21.89 9.29 -5.63
C ARG A 92 21.30 9.64 -4.27
N GLU A 93 21.22 10.92 -3.94
CA GLU A 93 20.61 11.38 -2.66
C GLU A 93 19.08 11.24 -2.63
N ALA A 94 18.46 10.98 -3.78
CA ALA A 94 17.02 10.79 -3.87
C ALA A 94 16.56 9.46 -3.23
N LYS A 95 15.30 9.42 -2.81
CA LYS A 95 14.57 8.22 -2.38
C LYS A 95 13.39 7.95 -3.32
N GLY A 96 12.93 6.71 -3.35
CA GLY A 96 11.62 6.41 -3.94
C GLY A 96 10.47 6.96 -3.10
N ASP A 97 9.24 6.59 -3.48
CA ASP A 97 8.02 7.03 -2.82
C ASP A 97 7.35 5.88 -2.05
N LEU A 98 6.54 6.22 -1.04
CA LEU A 98 5.64 5.29 -0.37
C LEU A 98 4.23 5.42 -0.94
N TYR A 99 3.65 4.31 -1.34
CA TYR A 99 2.28 4.18 -1.79
C TYR A 99 1.51 3.41 -0.74
N PHE A 100 0.40 3.96 -0.26
CA PHE A 100 -0.49 3.24 0.63
C PHE A 100 -1.86 3.11 0.01
N ARG A 101 -2.35 1.88 -0.06
CA ARG A 101 -3.70 1.56 -0.51
C ARG A 101 -4.61 1.50 0.70
N VAL A 102 -5.66 2.31 0.71
CA VAL A 102 -6.65 2.28 1.79
C VAL A 102 -7.63 1.14 1.57
N ASP A 103 -8.00 0.46 2.65
CA ASP A 103 -9.05 -0.55 2.65
C ASP A 103 -10.06 -0.26 3.76
N ILE A 104 -11.35 -0.19 3.42
CA ILE A 104 -12.38 0.08 4.41
C ILE A 104 -12.59 -1.18 5.26
N HIS A 105 -12.26 -1.10 6.54
CA HIS A 105 -12.42 -2.22 7.45
C HIS A 105 -13.89 -2.43 7.82
N VAL A 106 -14.40 -3.63 7.55
CA VAL A 106 -15.75 -4.05 7.95
C VAL A 106 -15.64 -4.97 9.18
N PRO A 107 -16.11 -4.55 10.37
CA PRO A 107 -16.03 -5.37 11.57
C PRO A 107 -16.97 -6.57 11.48
N ARG A 108 -16.54 -7.71 12.06
CA ARG A 108 -17.37 -8.94 12.10
C ARG A 108 -18.41 -8.96 13.23
N LYS A 109 -18.22 -8.13 14.25
CA LYS A 109 -19.08 -8.00 15.42
C LYS A 109 -19.24 -6.52 15.72
N ILE A 110 -20.46 -6.13 16.04
CA ILE A 110 -20.83 -4.75 16.38
C ILE A 110 -21.70 -4.75 17.63
N SER A 111 -21.66 -3.67 18.41
CA SER A 111 -22.53 -3.45 19.56
C SER A 111 -23.97 -3.15 19.13
N ASP A 112 -24.92 -3.17 20.08
CA ASP A 112 -26.30 -2.80 19.80
C ASP A 112 -26.44 -1.31 19.44
N GLU A 113 -25.63 -0.45 20.05
CA GLU A 113 -25.56 0.98 19.72
C GLU A 113 -25.05 1.20 18.28
N GLU A 114 -23.96 0.54 17.89
CA GLU A 114 -23.43 0.61 16.52
C GLU A 114 -24.46 0.10 15.51
N ARG A 115 -25.18 -0.97 15.84
CA ARG A 115 -26.27 -1.49 14.99
C ARG A 115 -27.38 -0.47 14.80
N GLU A 116 -27.83 0.20 15.86
CA GLU A 116 -28.87 1.22 15.77
C GLU A 116 -28.44 2.38 14.86
N ILE A 117 -27.19 2.83 14.98
CA ILE A 117 -26.63 3.90 14.13
C ILE A 117 -26.57 3.47 12.67
N LEU A 118 -26.10 2.25 12.39
CA LEU A 118 -26.01 1.73 11.03
C LEU A 118 -27.40 1.52 10.39
N GLU A 119 -28.41 1.13 11.17
CA GLU A 119 -29.78 1.04 10.69
C GLU A 119 -30.36 2.42 10.32
N LYS A 120 -30.13 3.45 11.15
CA LYS A 120 -30.50 4.82 10.82
C LYS A 120 -29.80 5.30 9.55
N LEU A 121 -28.50 5.03 9.43
CA LEU A 121 -27.73 5.35 8.25
C LEU A 121 -28.30 4.66 6.99
N ARG A 122 -28.65 3.38 7.08
CA ARG A 122 -29.25 2.59 6.00
C ARG A 122 -30.56 3.19 5.47
N LEU A 123 -31.34 3.87 6.31
CA LEU A 123 -32.58 4.56 5.89
C LEU A 123 -32.30 5.83 5.07
N HIS A 124 -31.14 6.46 5.27
CA HIS A 124 -30.76 7.69 4.59
C HIS A 124 -29.84 7.44 3.37
N GLU A 125 -29.08 6.35 3.37
CA GLU A 125 -28.24 5.91 2.26
C GLU A 125 -29.04 5.18 1.16
N GLY A 126 -28.54 5.17 -0.09
CA GLY A 126 -29.00 4.22 -1.11
C GLY A 126 -29.71 4.79 -2.35
N LYS A 127 -30.00 6.09 -2.45
CA LYS A 127 -30.60 6.65 -3.68
C LYS A 127 -29.67 6.57 -4.90
N GLU A 128 -28.36 6.70 -4.71
CA GLU A 128 -27.37 6.66 -5.79
C GLU A 128 -26.94 5.23 -6.14
N ILE A 129 -26.60 4.42 -5.13
CA ILE A 129 -26.17 3.02 -5.31
C ILE A 129 -27.24 2.18 -6.02
N THR A 130 -28.53 2.43 -5.78
CA THR A 130 -29.61 1.69 -6.44
C THR A 130 -29.67 1.96 -7.95
N LYS A 131 -29.29 3.17 -8.40
CA LYS A 131 -29.20 3.52 -9.83
C LYS A 131 -27.99 2.87 -10.49
N GLU A 132 -26.82 2.92 -9.84
CA GLU A 132 -25.60 2.28 -10.35
C GLU A 132 -25.75 0.76 -10.46
N ARG A 133 -26.33 0.12 -9.44
CA ARG A 133 -26.63 -1.32 -9.46
C ARG A 133 -27.54 -1.68 -10.63
N LYS A 134 -28.64 -0.93 -10.82
CA LYS A 134 -29.57 -1.19 -11.93
C LYS A 134 -28.84 -1.08 -13.29
N THR A 135 -28.10 -0.01 -13.49
CA THR A 135 -27.29 0.22 -14.70
C THR A 135 -26.27 -0.89 -14.94
N PHE A 136 -25.62 -1.38 -13.89
CA PHE A 136 -24.68 -2.49 -13.98
C PHE A 136 -25.39 -3.79 -14.42
N PHE A 137 -26.51 -4.15 -13.81
CA PHE A 137 -27.24 -5.37 -14.15
C PHE A 137 -27.87 -5.31 -15.56
N ASP A 138 -28.31 -4.12 -16.00
CA ASP A 138 -28.82 -3.94 -17.35
C ASP A 138 -27.73 -4.23 -18.40
N LYS A 139 -26.50 -3.70 -18.21
CA LYS A 139 -25.34 -4.00 -19.08
C LYS A 139 -24.95 -5.47 -19.09
N VAL A 140 -25.05 -6.15 -17.95
CA VAL A 140 -24.72 -7.58 -17.86
C VAL A 140 -25.73 -8.41 -18.67
N LYS A 141 -27.02 -8.08 -18.63
CA LYS A 141 -28.04 -8.79 -19.42
C LYS A 141 -27.80 -8.65 -20.93
N GLU A 142 -27.42 -7.46 -21.40
CA GLU A 142 -27.08 -7.22 -22.81
C GLU A 142 -25.89 -8.04 -23.31
N ILE A 143 -24.99 -8.50 -22.42
CA ILE A 143 -23.82 -9.32 -22.80
C ILE A 143 -24.19 -10.81 -22.95
N PHE A 144 -25.24 -11.25 -22.28
CA PHE A 144 -25.68 -12.66 -22.25
C PHE A 144 -26.88 -12.96 -23.17
N GLU A 145 -27.46 -11.93 -23.81
CA GLU A 145 -28.39 -12.03 -24.95
C GLU A 145 -27.65 -11.95 -26.29
#